data_AF-A0A964U5V4-F1
#
_entry.id   AF-A0A964U5V4-F1
#
_cell.length_a   1.000
_cell.length_b   1.000
_cell.length_c   1.000
_cell.angle_alpha   90.00
_cell.angle_beta   90.00
_cell.angle_gamma   90.00
#
_symmetry.space_group_name_H-M   'P 1'
#
loop_
_entity.id
_entity.type
_entity.pdbx_description
1 polymer ?
#
loop_
_entity_poly.entity_id
_entity_poly.type
_entity_poly.pdbx_seq_one_letter_code
_entity_poly.pdbx_strand_id
1 'polypeptide(L)'
;MPDPTPDPWDDRRWPTEMVLLAPLLAIVCPVPVARRLDREHLGLAYLVHLAGGLTATAAIFLLIAWAESLSGSGFAGILEELWGFYEDLAREIERRPGTLLAVVTGALVTFAFIEVVTLLVAWNMTAWNARAEPFGRSFRRSLARTWLITPHAVVYIVAYSGLIIWLDREYWYTEHQVPWLIRNSEILITLNWCFLTLLLIVTISRAFASGRWGAIGLWPTGCEGCGYNLVGLPKDGSCPECGKPRVESTTRSTRDRNLNQSGTNVTLGDWLWCSAMAIARPTALGCRLRTLSPTRGRGMFLLLNLTLVAAVATIGCTLLYILAMIENHHPDAEDIVPFLLNASISALIAWMIMLASASVVGTSARIGTKRNLLPLAMQGSLCLGGMLAIWTAIGWCVVVALYVLFDIIELRPRQAWGFDREVFFFTAMLGTPVLMLLSYLYWLGRITWAGRYANQ
;
A
#
# COMPACT_ATOMS: atom_id res chain seq x y z
N MET A 1 -10.83 -12.53 34.57
CA MET A 1 -9.72 -11.70 34.07
C MET A 1 -9.88 -10.35 34.75
N PRO A 2 -8.81 -9.78 35.35
CA PRO A 2 -8.87 -8.41 35.82
C PRO A 2 -9.24 -7.49 34.65
N ASP A 3 -10.09 -6.49 34.91
CA ASP A 3 -10.35 -5.45 33.91
C ASP A 3 -9.01 -4.85 33.49
N PRO A 4 -8.74 -4.71 32.17
CA PRO A 4 -7.54 -4.04 31.72
C PRO A 4 -7.55 -2.64 32.35
N THR A 5 -6.53 -2.35 33.18
CA THR A 5 -6.36 -1.01 33.74
C THR A 5 -6.43 -0.01 32.58
N PRO A 6 -7.33 1.00 32.64
CA PRO A 6 -7.43 1.98 31.58
C PRO A 6 -6.05 2.54 31.32
N ASP A 7 -5.59 2.46 30.07
CA ASP A 7 -4.29 2.95 29.70
C ASP A 7 -4.28 4.46 30.06
N PRO A 8 -3.37 4.93 30.95
CA PRO A 8 -3.35 6.32 31.40
C PRO A 8 -3.19 7.31 30.23
N TRP A 9 -2.79 6.81 29.06
CA TRP A 9 -2.69 7.55 27.82
C TRP A 9 -4.00 7.65 27.03
N ASP A 10 -5.08 6.92 27.37
CA ASP A 10 -6.24 6.72 26.49
C ASP A 10 -7.22 7.92 26.44
N ASP A 11 -7.23 8.84 27.42
CA ASP A 11 -8.26 9.91 27.43
C ASP A 11 -7.81 11.28 26.93
N ARG A 12 -6.51 11.56 26.90
CA ARG A 12 -6.04 12.89 26.48
C ARG A 12 -5.97 13.00 24.96
N ARG A 13 -6.80 13.87 24.38
CA ARG A 13 -6.60 14.35 22.99
C ARG A 13 -5.20 14.95 22.88
N TRP A 14 -4.56 14.81 21.73
CA TRP A 14 -3.31 15.52 21.49
C TRP A 14 -3.56 17.02 21.49
N PRO A 15 -2.65 17.81 22.09
CA PRO A 15 -2.63 19.25 21.86
C PRO A 15 -2.59 19.52 20.35
N THR A 16 -3.27 20.55 19.87
CA THR A 16 -3.35 20.87 18.44
C THR A 16 -1.96 21.06 17.82
N GLU A 17 -0.99 21.54 18.60
CA GLU A 17 0.40 21.69 18.18
C GLU A 17 1.05 20.34 17.84
N MET A 18 0.71 19.27 18.57
CA MET A 18 1.22 17.93 18.27
C MET A 18 0.59 17.33 17.00
N VAL A 19 -0.59 17.78 16.59
CA VAL A 19 -1.18 17.38 15.30
C VAL A 19 -0.38 17.97 14.14
N LEU A 20 0.14 19.20 14.28
CA LEU A 20 1.04 19.81 13.30
C LEU A 20 2.40 19.10 13.22
N LEU A 21 2.85 18.51 14.33
CA LEU A 21 4.06 17.67 14.37
C LEU A 21 3.80 16.21 14.02
N ALA A 22 2.53 15.80 13.87
CA ALA A 22 2.18 14.43 13.54
C ALA A 22 2.89 13.93 12.28
N PRO A 23 3.12 14.77 11.24
CA PRO A 23 3.87 14.33 10.09
C PRO A 23 5.30 13.87 10.37
N LEU A 24 6.00 14.60 11.22
CA LEU A 24 7.35 14.25 11.63
C LEU A 24 7.34 13.05 12.58
N LEU A 25 6.38 13.02 13.50
CA LEU A 25 6.28 11.95 14.49
C LEU A 25 5.86 10.61 13.88
N ALA A 26 5.05 10.57 12.81
CA ALA A 26 4.66 9.29 12.21
C ALA A 26 5.76 8.64 11.37
N ILE A 27 6.84 9.35 11.06
CA ILE A 27 8.08 8.75 10.54
C ILE A 27 8.70 7.82 11.61
N VAL A 28 8.82 8.32 12.84
CA VAL A 28 9.50 7.62 13.94
C VAL A 28 8.54 6.66 14.66
N CYS A 29 7.29 7.08 14.84
CA CYS A 29 6.28 6.47 15.68
C CYS A 29 4.91 6.37 14.95
N PRO A 30 4.83 5.69 13.79
CA PRO A 30 3.61 5.64 12.97
C PRO A 30 2.39 5.07 13.72
N VAL A 31 2.62 4.07 14.58
CA VAL A 31 1.55 3.39 15.33
C VAL A 31 0.95 4.30 16.43
N PRO A 32 1.74 4.88 17.37
CA PRO A 32 1.22 5.85 18.32
C PRO A 32 0.49 7.02 17.67
N VAL A 33 1.07 7.59 16.62
CA VAL A 33 0.49 8.73 15.90
C VAL A 33 -0.85 8.34 15.27
N ALA A 34 -0.92 7.22 14.54
CA ALA A 34 -2.17 6.75 13.93
C ALA A 34 -3.30 6.51 14.97
N ARG A 35 -2.97 6.02 16.16
CA ARG A 35 -3.95 5.83 17.25
C ARG A 35 -4.47 7.14 17.82
N ARG A 36 -3.63 8.15 17.89
CA ARG A 36 -3.98 9.48 18.40
C ARG A 36 -4.82 10.25 17.39
N LEU A 37 -4.41 10.20 16.13
CA LEU A 37 -5.09 10.85 15.02
C LEU A 37 -6.48 10.25 14.69
N ASP A 38 -6.77 9.06 15.20
CA ASP A 38 -8.05 8.36 15.00
C ASP A 38 -9.28 9.12 15.50
N ARG A 39 -9.06 10.12 16.36
CA ARG A 39 -10.09 10.96 16.97
C ARG A 39 -10.23 12.34 16.31
N GLU A 40 -9.34 12.66 15.36
CA GLU A 40 -9.29 14.00 14.78
C GLU A 40 -10.41 14.25 13.78
N HIS A 41 -10.77 15.54 13.65
CA HIS A 41 -11.76 15.97 12.69
C HIS A 41 -11.19 15.90 11.26
N LEU A 42 -11.99 15.36 10.35
CA LEU A 42 -11.64 15.23 8.93
C LEU A 42 -11.15 16.55 8.29
N GLY A 43 -11.74 17.68 8.66
CA GLY A 43 -11.33 18.99 8.15
C GLY A 43 -9.91 19.39 8.59
N LEU A 44 -9.53 19.10 9.84
CA LEU A 44 -8.17 19.34 10.33
C LEU A 44 -7.15 18.45 9.59
N ALA A 45 -7.49 17.16 9.39
CA ALA A 45 -6.65 16.25 8.61
C ALA A 45 -6.42 16.77 7.18
N TYR A 46 -7.46 17.31 6.53
CA TYR A 46 -7.37 17.90 5.21
C TYR A 46 -6.52 19.18 5.19
N LEU A 47 -6.66 20.06 6.19
CA LEU A 47 -5.81 21.26 6.29
C LEU A 47 -4.33 20.90 6.45
N VAL A 48 -4.02 19.88 7.25
CA VAL A 48 -2.64 19.36 7.37
C VAL A 48 -2.14 18.77 6.05
N HIS A 49 -2.99 18.06 5.31
CA HIS A 49 -2.66 17.57 3.97
C HIS A 49 -2.32 18.70 3.00
N LEU A 50 -3.16 19.73 2.92
CA LEU A 50 -2.94 20.91 2.08
C LEU A 50 -1.66 21.66 2.46
N ALA A 51 -1.47 21.94 3.75
CA ALA A 51 -0.28 22.62 4.24
C ALA A 51 0.99 21.79 3.94
N GLY A 52 0.91 20.47 4.10
CA GLY A 52 1.97 19.54 3.71
C GLY A 52 2.29 19.60 2.22
N GLY A 53 1.27 19.56 1.36
CA GLY A 53 1.42 19.67 -0.09
C GLY A 53 2.06 20.99 -0.51
N LEU A 54 1.61 22.12 0.04
CA LEU A 54 2.21 23.44 -0.22
C LEU A 54 3.67 23.51 0.22
N THR A 55 3.96 22.98 1.42
CA THR A 55 5.34 22.88 1.91
C THR A 55 6.20 22.00 1.00
N ALA A 56 5.65 20.92 0.45
CA ALA A 56 6.32 20.07 -0.52
C ALA A 56 6.74 20.82 -1.76
N THR A 57 5.78 21.51 -2.36
CA THR A 57 5.99 22.28 -3.57
C THR A 57 7.06 23.35 -3.33
N ALA A 58 6.97 24.08 -2.22
CA ALA A 58 7.98 25.09 -1.85
C ALA A 58 9.37 24.46 -1.67
N ALA A 59 9.47 23.31 -1.00
CA ALA A 59 10.75 22.64 -0.77
C ALA A 59 11.35 22.07 -2.07
N ILE A 60 10.54 21.58 -3.00
CA ILE A 60 11.01 21.15 -4.33
C ILE A 60 11.59 22.34 -5.10
N PHE A 61 10.91 23.49 -5.12
CA PHE A 61 11.45 24.71 -5.76
C PHE A 61 12.76 25.17 -5.11
N LEU A 62 12.85 25.13 -3.78
CA LEU A 62 14.09 25.45 -3.07
C LEU A 62 15.23 24.48 -3.41
N LEU A 63 14.95 23.19 -3.60
CA LEU A 63 15.95 22.21 -4.00
C LEU A 63 16.41 22.40 -5.44
N ILE A 64 15.51 22.78 -6.35
CA ILE A 64 15.85 23.12 -7.73
C ILE A 64 16.75 24.35 -7.75
N ALA A 65 16.34 25.43 -7.08
CA ALA A 65 17.15 26.65 -6.96
C ALA A 65 18.50 26.37 -6.29
N TRP A 66 18.54 25.49 -5.28
CA TRP A 66 19.80 25.10 -4.64
C TRP A 66 20.72 24.33 -5.58
N ALA A 67 20.17 23.41 -6.38
CA ALA A 67 20.94 22.66 -7.38
C ALA A 67 21.51 23.58 -8.47
N GLU A 68 20.78 24.61 -8.89
CA GLU A 68 21.25 25.59 -9.88
C GLU A 68 22.29 26.57 -9.27
N SER A 69 22.12 26.93 -8.00
CA SER A 69 23.00 27.82 -7.23
C SER A 69 24.31 27.15 -6.75
N LEU A 70 24.64 25.92 -7.21
CA LEU A 70 25.83 25.16 -6.77
C LEU A 70 27.19 25.85 -7.07
N SER A 71 27.21 27.02 -7.70
CA SER A 71 28.39 27.85 -7.99
C SER A 71 29.05 28.51 -6.76
N GLY A 72 28.61 28.21 -5.54
CA GLY A 72 29.27 28.63 -4.30
C GLY A 72 28.66 29.86 -3.63
N SER A 73 27.57 30.39 -4.16
CA SER A 73 26.73 31.37 -3.48
C SER A 73 26.00 30.67 -2.32
N GLY A 74 26.12 31.20 -1.10
CA GLY A 74 25.45 30.62 0.07
C GLY A 74 23.92 30.68 -0.03
N PHE A 75 23.21 30.58 1.10
CA PHE A 75 21.75 30.66 1.13
C PHE A 75 21.16 31.90 0.43
N ALA A 76 21.89 33.03 0.43
CA ALA A 76 21.51 34.22 -0.31
C ALA A 76 21.43 34.00 -1.83
N GLY A 77 22.33 33.20 -2.41
CA GLY A 77 22.30 32.85 -3.82
C GLY A 77 21.10 32.00 -4.19
N ILE A 78 20.73 31.05 -3.32
CA ILE A 78 19.51 30.24 -3.51
C ILE A 78 18.26 31.14 -3.55
N LEU A 79 18.18 32.13 -2.65
CA LEU A 79 17.07 33.08 -2.64
C LEU A 79 17.06 33.98 -3.88
N GLU A 80 18.22 34.39 -4.37
CA GLU A 80 18.37 35.19 -5.59
C GLU A 80 17.94 34.41 -6.83
N GLU A 81 18.35 33.15 -6.97
CA GLU A 81 17.91 32.27 -8.07
C GLU A 81 16.41 31.99 -8.00
N LEU A 82 15.88 31.70 -6.80
CA LEU A 82 14.44 31.48 -6.61
C LEU A 82 13.64 32.74 -6.99
N TRP A 83 14.13 33.92 -6.60
CA TRP A 83 13.52 35.19 -6.97
C TRP A 83 13.60 35.45 -8.48
N GLY A 84 14.76 35.19 -9.09
CA GLY A 84 14.98 35.28 -10.54
C GLY A 84 14.01 34.39 -11.32
N PHE A 85 13.80 33.15 -10.88
CA PHE A 85 12.80 32.25 -11.45
C PHE A 85 11.38 32.85 -11.42
N TYR A 86 10.97 33.43 -10.29
CA TYR A 86 9.65 34.07 -10.19
C TYR A 86 9.53 35.33 -11.06
N GLU A 87 10.58 36.13 -11.16
CA GLU A 87 10.60 37.30 -12.06
C GLU A 87 10.49 36.86 -13.53
N ASP A 88 11.24 35.84 -13.93
CA ASP A 88 11.18 35.33 -15.30
C ASP A 88 9.82 34.69 -15.62
N LEU A 89 9.23 33.97 -14.67
CA LEU A 89 7.87 33.46 -14.79
C LEU A 89 6.86 34.61 -14.94
N ALA A 90 6.98 35.67 -14.14
CA ALA A 90 6.11 36.84 -14.22
C ALA A 90 6.24 37.56 -15.58
N ARG A 91 7.47 37.79 -16.05
CA ARG A 91 7.73 38.38 -17.37
C ARG A 91 7.19 37.51 -18.51
N GLU A 92 7.30 36.18 -18.39
CA GLU A 92 6.75 35.27 -19.40
C GLU A 92 5.22 35.26 -19.39
N ILE A 93 4.59 35.36 -18.21
CA ILE A 93 3.15 35.54 -18.08
C ILE A 93 2.68 36.87 -18.71
N GLU A 94 3.42 37.96 -18.51
CA GLU A 94 3.14 39.26 -19.13
C GLU A 94 3.27 39.20 -20.66
N ARG A 95 4.34 38.56 -21.17
CA ARG A 95 4.56 38.39 -22.62
C ARG A 95 3.55 37.47 -23.27
N ARG A 96 3.13 36.42 -22.55
CA ARG A 96 2.26 35.35 -23.03
C ARG A 96 1.25 35.01 -21.93
N PRO A 97 0.09 35.68 -21.86
CA PRO A 97 -0.93 35.39 -20.86
C PRO A 97 -1.45 33.94 -20.93
N GLY A 98 -1.32 33.28 -22.09
CA GLY A 98 -1.57 31.85 -22.24
C GLY A 98 -0.68 30.96 -21.36
N THR A 99 0.55 31.41 -21.02
CA THR A 99 1.46 30.72 -20.10
C THR A 99 0.87 30.67 -18.69
N LEU A 100 0.24 31.75 -18.20
CA LEU A 100 -0.44 31.72 -16.90
C LEU A 100 -1.56 30.68 -16.88
N LEU A 101 -2.39 30.65 -17.93
CA LEU A 101 -3.46 29.66 -18.04
C LEU A 101 -2.89 28.24 -18.07
N ALA A 102 -1.81 27.98 -18.82
CA ALA A 102 -1.17 26.68 -18.89
C ALA A 102 -0.58 26.25 -17.54
N VAL A 103 0.13 27.14 -16.84
CA VAL A 103 0.72 26.88 -15.52
C VAL A 103 -0.35 26.61 -14.47
N VAL A 104 -1.39 27.46 -14.40
CA VAL A 104 -2.51 27.28 -13.46
C VAL A 104 -3.27 25.99 -13.76
N THR A 105 -3.54 25.71 -15.04
CA THR A 105 -4.23 24.47 -15.44
C THR A 105 -3.39 23.25 -15.09
N GLY A 106 -2.09 23.25 -15.38
CA GLY A 106 -1.16 22.18 -15.04
C GLY A 106 -1.08 21.93 -13.53
N ALA A 107 -1.01 23.00 -12.73
CA ALA A 107 -1.03 22.91 -11.27
C ALA A 107 -2.35 22.34 -10.74
N LEU A 108 -3.50 22.81 -11.25
CA LEU A 108 -4.83 22.31 -10.85
C LEU A 108 -5.02 20.83 -11.22
N VAL A 109 -4.61 20.42 -12.42
CA VAL A 109 -4.67 19.03 -12.87
C VAL A 109 -3.77 18.14 -11.99
N THR A 110 -2.56 18.58 -11.70
CA THR A 110 -1.62 17.86 -10.82
C THR A 110 -2.19 17.70 -9.42
N PHE A 111 -2.72 18.79 -8.85
CA PHE A 111 -3.34 18.77 -7.53
C PHE A 111 -4.58 17.85 -7.50
N ALA A 112 -5.46 17.96 -8.49
CA ALA A 112 -6.63 17.08 -8.61
C ALA A 112 -6.24 15.61 -8.73
N PHE A 113 -5.18 15.31 -9.49
CA PHE A 113 -4.64 13.95 -9.60
C PHE A 113 -4.14 13.42 -8.25
N ILE A 114 -3.35 14.21 -7.51
CA ILE A 114 -2.85 13.84 -6.17
C ILE A 114 -4.01 13.56 -5.22
N GLU A 115 -5.06 14.38 -5.24
CA GLU A 115 -6.25 14.18 -4.41
C GLU A 115 -7.01 12.91 -4.80
N VAL A 116 -7.19 12.64 -6.10
CA VAL A 116 -7.81 11.40 -6.58
C VAL A 116 -7.01 10.18 -6.13
N VAL A 117 -5.69 10.20 -6.28
CA VAL A 117 -4.81 9.12 -5.80
C VAL A 117 -4.93 8.94 -4.28
N THR A 118 -4.97 10.03 -3.53
CA THR A 118 -5.10 10.02 -2.06
C THR A 118 -6.45 9.43 -1.63
N LEU A 119 -7.54 9.79 -2.33
CA LEU A 119 -8.87 9.22 -2.13
C LEU A 119 -8.90 7.71 -2.46
N LEU A 120 -8.24 7.30 -3.54
CA LEU A 120 -8.12 5.89 -3.91
C LEU A 120 -7.34 5.11 -2.86
N VAL A 121 -6.22 5.65 -2.35
CA VAL A 121 -5.48 5.04 -1.24
C VAL A 121 -6.36 4.93 0.00
N ALA A 122 -7.06 6.00 0.38
CA ALA A 122 -7.99 5.97 1.53
C ALA A 122 -9.09 4.91 1.35
N TRP A 123 -9.65 4.79 0.15
CA TRP A 123 -10.64 3.76 -0.17
C TRP A 123 -10.05 2.36 -0.05
N ASN A 124 -8.89 2.12 -0.65
CA ASN A 124 -8.15 0.84 -0.58
C ASN A 124 -7.81 0.47 0.87
N MET A 125 -7.55 1.45 1.72
CA MET A 125 -7.30 1.27 3.15
C MET A 125 -8.56 1.05 3.98
N THR A 126 -9.74 1.34 3.44
CA THR A 126 -11.00 1.23 4.18
C THR A 126 -11.28 -0.21 4.59
N ALA A 127 -10.97 -1.20 3.75
CA ALA A 127 -11.12 -2.60 4.13
C ALA A 127 -10.25 -2.99 5.33
N TRP A 128 -9.04 -2.43 5.41
CA TRP A 128 -8.02 -2.74 6.41
C TRP A 128 -8.31 -2.08 7.75
N ASN A 129 -8.94 -0.93 7.71
CA ASN A 129 -9.43 -0.26 8.90
C ASN A 129 -10.81 -0.69 9.33
N ALA A 130 -11.62 -1.27 8.45
CA ALA A 130 -13.03 -1.53 8.73
C ALA A 130 -13.25 -2.35 10.01
N ARG A 131 -14.35 -2.05 10.68
CA ARG A 131 -14.93 -2.84 11.77
C ARG A 131 -16.39 -3.08 11.46
N ALA A 132 -17.11 -3.73 12.37
CA ALA A 132 -18.56 -3.75 12.37
C ALA A 132 -19.16 -2.35 12.70
N GLU A 133 -18.82 -1.36 11.90
CA GLU A 133 -19.37 0.00 11.94
C GLU A 133 -19.86 0.37 10.53
N PRO A 134 -20.65 1.45 10.37
CA PRO A 134 -21.05 1.92 9.05
C PRO A 134 -19.84 2.28 8.18
N PHE A 135 -19.88 1.90 6.90
CA PHE A 135 -18.82 2.18 5.93
C PHE A 135 -18.35 3.63 5.94
N GLY A 136 -19.28 4.60 5.96
CA GLY A 136 -18.93 6.02 5.92
C GLY A 136 -18.02 6.43 7.09
N ARG A 137 -18.18 5.79 8.26
CA ARG A 137 -17.30 6.00 9.41
C ARG A 137 -15.92 5.37 9.20
N SER A 138 -15.85 4.17 8.62
CA SER A 138 -14.57 3.53 8.28
C SER A 138 -13.82 4.31 7.19
N PHE A 139 -14.51 4.73 6.13
CA PHE A 139 -13.92 5.50 5.03
C PHE A 139 -13.43 6.87 5.50
N ARG A 140 -14.26 7.63 6.24
CA ARG A 140 -13.86 8.93 6.82
C ARG A 140 -12.59 8.82 7.67
N ARG A 141 -12.45 7.74 8.44
CA ARG A 141 -11.26 7.48 9.27
C ARG A 141 -10.05 7.13 8.42
N SER A 142 -10.21 6.24 7.44
CA SER A 142 -9.12 5.94 6.50
C SER A 142 -8.67 7.19 5.76
N LEU A 143 -9.60 8.03 5.32
CA LEU A 143 -9.31 9.28 4.63
C LEU A 143 -8.54 10.26 5.52
N ALA A 144 -9.01 10.50 6.75
CA ALA A 144 -8.31 11.34 7.70
C ALA A 144 -6.86 10.87 7.94
N ARG A 145 -6.66 9.55 8.14
CA ARG A 145 -5.32 8.98 8.32
C ARG A 145 -4.45 9.12 7.08
N THR A 146 -4.99 8.82 5.90
CA THR A 146 -4.23 8.95 4.65
C THR A 146 -3.78 10.40 4.45
N TRP A 147 -4.67 11.38 4.63
CA TRP A 147 -4.33 12.80 4.54
C TRP A 147 -3.30 13.26 5.56
N LEU A 148 -3.32 12.72 6.78
CA LEU A 148 -2.32 13.05 7.79
C LEU A 148 -0.95 12.44 7.47
N ILE A 149 -0.91 11.28 6.79
CA ILE A 149 0.33 10.55 6.47
C ILE A 149 0.98 11.02 5.17
N THR A 150 0.20 11.43 4.16
CA THR A 150 0.75 11.83 2.86
C THR A 150 1.74 13.01 2.91
N PRO A 151 1.63 14.02 3.80
CA PRO A 151 2.64 15.06 3.99
C PRO A 151 4.05 14.55 4.33
N HIS A 152 4.21 13.30 4.78
CA HIS A 152 5.54 12.79 5.13
C HIS A 152 6.37 12.49 3.89
N ALA A 153 5.71 12.20 2.76
CA ALA A 153 6.39 11.99 1.48
C ALA A 153 7.31 13.18 1.16
N VAL A 154 6.90 14.39 1.57
CA VAL A 154 7.67 15.63 1.44
C VAL A 154 9.01 15.56 2.14
N VAL A 155 9.02 15.18 3.43
CA VAL A 155 10.23 15.12 4.23
C VAL A 155 11.23 14.16 3.60
N TYR A 156 10.74 13.04 3.08
CA TYR A 156 11.58 12.05 2.40
C TYR A 156 12.09 12.54 1.04
N ILE A 157 11.22 13.14 0.23
CA ILE A 157 11.62 13.76 -1.05
C ILE A 157 12.73 14.77 -0.78
N VAL A 158 12.54 15.66 0.19
CA VAL A 158 13.50 16.72 0.49
C VAL A 158 14.81 16.18 1.05
N ALA A 159 14.76 15.29 2.04
CA ALA A 159 15.96 14.72 2.64
C ALA A 159 16.78 13.91 1.62
N TYR A 160 16.11 13.12 0.76
CA TYR A 160 16.78 12.27 -0.21
C TYR A 160 17.28 13.06 -1.42
N SER A 161 16.47 13.94 -2.01
CA SER A 161 16.92 14.85 -3.08
C SER A 161 18.05 15.75 -2.59
N GLY A 162 17.98 16.21 -1.33
CA GLY A 162 19.05 17.01 -0.73
C GLY A 162 20.34 16.22 -0.55
N LEU A 163 20.27 14.96 -0.10
CA LEU A 163 21.42 14.05 -0.01
C LEU A 163 22.03 13.79 -1.39
N ILE A 164 21.19 13.58 -2.42
CA ILE A 164 21.63 13.39 -3.80
C ILE A 164 22.42 14.61 -4.29
N ILE A 165 21.86 15.82 -4.13
CA ILE A 165 22.52 17.07 -4.52
C ILE A 165 23.84 17.26 -3.76
N TRP A 166 23.86 16.91 -2.47
CA TRP A 166 25.06 16.98 -1.65
C TRP A 166 26.16 16.00 -2.10
N LEU A 167 25.81 14.75 -2.38
CA LEU A 167 26.75 13.74 -2.88
C LEU A 167 27.31 14.10 -4.26
N ASP A 168 26.48 14.67 -5.15
CA ASP A 168 26.94 15.15 -6.45
C ASP A 168 27.99 16.25 -6.31
N ARG A 169 27.75 17.20 -5.39
CA ARG A 169 28.71 18.29 -5.12
C ARG A 169 30.08 17.75 -4.73
N GLU A 170 30.16 16.75 -3.86
CA GLU A 170 31.44 16.22 -3.38
C GLU A 170 32.18 15.43 -4.46
N TYR A 171 31.45 14.78 -5.36
CA TYR A 171 32.01 14.07 -6.53
C TYR A 171 32.42 15.02 -7.68
N TRP A 172 31.79 16.19 -7.80
CA TRP A 172 32.06 17.19 -8.83
C TRP A 172 33.47 17.78 -8.74
N TYR A 173 34.01 17.89 -7.53
CA TYR A 173 35.32 18.51 -7.31
C TYR A 173 36.52 17.65 -7.71
N THR A 174 36.33 16.36 -7.99
CA THR A 174 37.47 15.44 -8.07
C THR A 174 37.95 15.10 -9.48
N GLU A 175 37.14 14.93 -10.54
CA GLU A 175 37.74 14.36 -11.77
C GLU A 175 37.01 14.42 -13.15
N HIS A 176 35.74 14.85 -13.31
CA HIS A 176 35.02 14.64 -14.60
C HIS A 176 34.24 15.86 -15.16
N GLN A 177 34.22 16.00 -16.49
CA GLN A 177 33.56 17.09 -17.25
C GLN A 177 32.02 17.00 -17.33
N VAL A 178 31.41 15.89 -16.88
CA VAL A 178 29.95 15.74 -16.81
C VAL A 178 29.61 15.32 -15.38
N PRO A 179 28.70 16.02 -14.68
CA PRO A 179 28.31 15.68 -13.32
C PRO A 179 27.88 14.21 -13.24
N TRP A 180 28.39 13.48 -12.24
CA TRP A 180 28.02 12.08 -12.02
C TRP A 180 26.51 11.94 -11.86
N LEU A 181 25.86 12.93 -11.24
CA LEU A 181 24.41 13.01 -11.14
C LEU A 181 23.71 13.07 -12.48
N ILE A 182 24.17 13.86 -13.44
CA ILE A 182 23.52 13.94 -14.76
C ILE A 182 23.65 12.59 -15.46
N ARG A 183 24.84 11.98 -15.40
CA ARG A 183 25.10 10.66 -15.98
C ARG A 183 24.23 9.55 -15.35
N ASN A 184 23.98 9.62 -14.03
CA ASN A 184 23.23 8.60 -13.30
C ASN A 184 21.85 9.10 -12.83
N SER A 185 21.32 10.17 -13.44
CA SER A 185 20.11 10.84 -12.96
C SER A 185 18.91 9.91 -13.03
N GLU A 186 18.82 9.11 -14.09
CA GLU A 186 17.79 8.08 -14.26
C GLU A 186 17.85 7.03 -13.14
N ILE A 187 19.06 6.62 -12.76
CA ILE A 187 19.29 5.64 -11.69
C ILE A 187 18.83 6.19 -10.34
N LEU A 188 19.21 7.43 -10.04
CA LEU A 188 18.89 8.07 -8.77
C LEU A 188 17.40 8.42 -8.67
N ILE A 189 16.79 8.90 -9.76
CA ILE A 189 15.34 9.10 -9.84
C ILE A 189 14.63 7.77 -9.57
N THR A 190 15.09 6.70 -10.20
CA THR A 190 14.51 5.36 -10.04
C THR A 190 14.64 4.83 -8.61
N LEU A 191 15.83 4.91 -8.01
CA LEU A 191 16.06 4.52 -6.62
C LEU A 191 15.24 5.37 -5.65
N ASN A 192 15.06 6.67 -5.95
CA ASN A 192 14.20 7.56 -5.18
C ASN A 192 12.75 7.07 -5.20
N TRP A 193 12.21 6.78 -6.38
CA TRP A 193 10.85 6.26 -6.53
C TRP A 193 10.66 4.93 -5.78
N CYS A 194 11.62 4.00 -5.87
CA CYS A 194 11.60 2.75 -5.11
C CYS A 194 11.58 2.99 -3.60
N PHE A 195 12.49 3.84 -3.10
CA PHE A 195 12.64 4.13 -1.69
C PHE A 195 11.41 4.84 -1.11
N LEU A 196 10.91 5.87 -1.81
CA LEU A 196 9.70 6.59 -1.43
C LEU A 196 8.48 5.67 -1.42
N THR A 197 8.35 4.82 -2.43
CA THR A 197 7.26 3.84 -2.50
C THR A 197 7.34 2.86 -1.34
N LEU A 198 8.52 2.30 -1.06
CA LEU A 198 8.71 1.36 0.05
C LEU A 198 8.40 2.01 1.40
N LEU A 199 8.91 3.22 1.64
CA LEU A 199 8.64 3.98 2.86
C LEU A 199 7.16 4.33 3.00
N LEU A 200 6.51 4.72 1.91
CA LEU A 200 5.08 5.00 1.90
C LEU A 200 4.29 3.74 2.23
N ILE A 201 4.59 2.61 1.59
CA ILE A 201 3.98 1.31 1.89
C ILE A 201 4.17 0.95 3.36
N VAL A 202 5.39 1.06 3.89
CA VAL A 202 5.72 0.67 5.27
C VAL A 202 5.00 1.57 6.26
N THR A 203 5.02 2.89 6.04
CA THR A 203 4.40 3.88 6.92
C THR A 203 2.88 3.71 6.94
N ILE A 204 2.26 3.60 5.75
CA ILE A 204 0.85 3.27 5.60
C ILE A 204 0.57 1.95 6.33
N SER A 205 1.22 0.86 5.92
CA SER A 205 0.95 -0.47 6.48
C SER A 205 1.08 -0.52 8.00
N ARG A 206 2.07 0.17 8.59
CA ARG A 206 2.23 0.29 10.05
C ARG A 206 1.12 1.11 10.70
N ALA A 207 0.75 2.24 10.11
CA ALA A 207 -0.35 3.06 10.59
C ALA A 207 -1.68 2.29 10.59
N PHE A 208 -1.93 1.45 9.58
CA PHE A 208 -3.14 0.63 9.51
C PHE A 208 -3.07 -0.63 10.41
N ALA A 209 -1.90 -1.27 10.50
CA ALA A 209 -1.66 -2.40 11.40
C ALA A 209 -1.72 -2.04 12.89
N SER A 210 -1.60 -0.75 13.23
CA SER A 210 -1.61 -0.24 14.60
C SER A 210 -2.80 -0.71 15.44
N GLY A 211 -3.92 -1.07 14.79
CA GLY A 211 -5.13 -1.60 15.41
C GLY A 211 -5.80 -0.55 16.29
N ARG A 212 -7.09 -0.27 16.08
CA ARG A 212 -7.77 0.70 16.97
C ARG A 212 -7.97 0.10 18.37
N TRP A 213 -7.80 0.90 19.41
CA TRP A 213 -8.13 0.49 20.77
C TRP A 213 -9.62 0.77 21.07
N GLY A 214 -10.21 0.07 22.04
CA GLY A 214 -11.41 0.56 22.71
C GLY A 214 -12.79 0.35 22.08
N ALA A 215 -13.02 -0.57 21.14
CA ALA A 215 -14.39 -0.88 20.71
C ALA A 215 -14.60 -2.37 20.46
N ILE A 216 -14.28 -3.20 21.45
CA ILE A 216 -15.07 -4.41 21.67
C ILE A 216 -16.29 -3.92 22.45
N GLY A 217 -17.20 -3.20 21.78
CA GLY A 217 -18.53 -3.03 22.35
C GLY A 217 -19.07 -4.42 22.66
N LEU A 218 -19.80 -4.58 23.77
CA LEU A 218 -20.55 -5.78 24.09
C LEU A 218 -21.49 -6.08 22.92
N TRP A 219 -21.00 -6.83 21.93
CA TRP A 219 -21.84 -7.22 20.82
C TRP A 219 -22.86 -8.21 21.36
N PRO A 220 -24.10 -8.15 20.84
CA PRO A 220 -25.10 -9.15 21.13
C PRO A 220 -24.53 -10.56 20.92
N THR A 221 -24.86 -11.49 21.81
CA THR A 221 -24.43 -12.90 21.70
C THR A 221 -24.93 -13.46 20.38
N GLY A 222 -24.09 -13.56 19.35
CA GLY A 222 -24.41 -14.19 18.07
C GLY A 222 -24.16 -15.71 18.11
N CYS A 223 -24.81 -16.44 17.21
CA CYS A 223 -24.57 -17.86 17.05
C CYS A 223 -23.27 -18.10 16.29
N GLU A 224 -22.38 -18.90 16.87
CA GLU A 224 -21.07 -19.17 16.31
C GLU A 224 -21.08 -19.99 15.00
N GLY A 225 -22.11 -20.80 14.75
CA GLY A 225 -22.25 -21.61 13.54
C GLY A 225 -22.87 -20.86 12.36
N CYS A 226 -23.98 -20.17 12.60
CA CYS A 226 -24.81 -19.51 11.58
C CYS A 226 -24.65 -17.98 11.55
N GLY A 227 -23.86 -17.39 12.45
CA GLY A 227 -23.79 -15.94 12.67
C GLY A 227 -24.98 -15.37 13.46
N TYR A 228 -26.20 -15.87 13.23
CA TYR A 228 -27.47 -15.29 13.70
C TYR A 228 -27.39 -14.65 15.10
N ASN A 229 -27.80 -13.38 15.20
CA ASN A 229 -27.91 -12.68 16.47
C ASN A 229 -28.84 -13.41 17.46
N LEU A 230 -28.30 -13.97 18.56
CA LEU A 230 -29.06 -14.65 19.61
C LEU A 230 -29.49 -13.72 20.76
N VAL A 231 -29.37 -12.40 20.61
CA VAL A 231 -29.99 -11.49 21.56
C VAL A 231 -31.50 -11.53 21.44
N GLY A 232 -32.14 -11.65 22.61
CA GLY A 232 -33.58 -11.87 22.72
C GLY A 232 -33.97 -13.35 22.63
N LEU A 233 -33.08 -14.26 22.23
CA LEU A 233 -33.38 -15.69 22.29
C LEU A 233 -33.38 -16.17 23.76
N PRO A 234 -34.20 -17.17 24.12
CA PRO A 234 -34.07 -17.87 25.40
C PRO A 234 -32.68 -18.49 25.57
N LYS A 235 -32.23 -18.73 26.82
CA LYS A 235 -30.89 -19.31 27.09
C LYS A 235 -30.76 -20.74 26.56
N ASP A 236 -31.88 -21.44 26.52
CA ASP A 236 -32.13 -22.80 26.07
C ASP A 236 -32.67 -22.88 24.61
N GLY A 237 -32.93 -21.73 23.97
CA GLY A 237 -33.38 -21.70 22.58
C GLY A 237 -32.30 -22.13 21.58
N SER A 238 -32.69 -22.50 20.37
CA SER A 238 -31.78 -22.87 19.27
C SER A 238 -31.61 -21.74 18.24
N CYS A 239 -30.44 -21.62 17.58
CA CYS A 239 -30.26 -20.70 16.45
C CYS A 239 -31.36 -20.98 15.40
N PRO A 240 -32.21 -20.00 15.02
CA PRO A 240 -33.23 -20.21 14.00
C PRO A 240 -32.69 -20.62 12.63
N GLU A 241 -31.46 -20.20 12.30
CA GLU A 241 -30.83 -20.50 11.01
C GLU A 241 -30.18 -21.88 10.94
N CYS A 242 -29.60 -22.41 12.03
CA CYS A 242 -28.88 -23.70 12.01
C CYS A 242 -29.39 -24.76 12.98
N GLY A 243 -30.40 -24.46 13.77
CA GLY A 243 -31.02 -25.38 14.73
C GLY A 243 -30.16 -25.73 15.96
N LYS A 244 -28.91 -25.26 16.04
CA LYS A 244 -28.02 -25.57 17.16
C LYS A 244 -28.49 -24.90 18.46
N PRO A 245 -28.44 -25.59 19.62
CA PRO A 245 -28.73 -24.98 20.91
C PRO A 245 -27.88 -23.72 21.15
N ARG A 246 -28.43 -22.71 21.83
CA ARG A 246 -27.72 -21.45 22.10
C ARG A 246 -26.44 -21.67 22.90
N VAL A 247 -26.44 -22.61 23.83
CA VAL A 247 -25.24 -22.94 24.63
C VAL A 247 -24.12 -23.41 23.71
N GLU A 248 -24.40 -24.36 22.80
CA GLU A 248 -23.44 -24.81 21.76
C GLU A 248 -23.09 -23.71 20.76
N SER A 249 -24.04 -22.81 20.51
CA SER A 249 -23.87 -21.68 19.60
C SER A 249 -23.10 -20.52 20.23
N THR A 250 -22.82 -20.54 21.54
CA THR A 250 -22.12 -19.47 22.25
C THR A 250 -20.89 -19.96 23.02
N THR A 251 -20.72 -21.29 23.19
CA THR A 251 -19.53 -21.86 23.82
C THR A 251 -18.30 -21.62 22.97
N ARG A 252 -17.48 -20.67 23.43
CA ARG A 252 -16.18 -20.33 22.87
C ARG A 252 -15.17 -21.51 22.88
N SER A 253 -15.47 -22.59 23.63
CA SER A 253 -14.57 -23.71 23.92
C SER A 253 -14.48 -24.79 22.84
N THR A 254 -15.46 -24.92 21.95
CA THR A 254 -15.44 -25.91 20.86
C THR A 254 -14.83 -25.38 19.57
N ARG A 255 -14.40 -24.12 19.55
CA ARG A 255 -13.67 -23.57 18.41
C ARG A 255 -12.19 -23.85 18.60
N ASP A 256 -11.69 -24.82 17.84
CA ASP A 256 -10.26 -24.95 17.52
C ASP A 256 -9.67 -23.56 17.32
N ARG A 257 -8.53 -23.30 17.98
CA ARG A 257 -7.75 -22.06 17.90
C ARG A 257 -7.84 -21.51 16.47
N ASN A 258 -8.63 -20.44 16.28
CA ASN A 258 -8.73 -19.80 14.97
C ASN A 258 -7.30 -19.42 14.54
N LEU A 259 -6.95 -19.66 13.27
CA LEU A 259 -5.65 -19.40 12.63
C LEU A 259 -5.07 -17.98 12.83
N ASN A 260 -5.90 -17.04 13.28
CA ASN A 260 -5.54 -15.64 13.57
C ASN A 260 -5.80 -15.21 15.02
N GLN A 261 -6.11 -16.15 15.93
CA GLN A 261 -6.39 -15.86 17.36
C GLN A 261 -5.45 -16.57 18.33
N SER A 262 -4.56 -17.44 17.86
CA SER A 262 -3.48 -18.07 18.63
C SER A 262 -2.37 -17.05 18.99
N GLY A 263 -2.73 -15.94 19.61
CA GLY A 263 -1.77 -14.95 20.10
C GLY A 263 -0.92 -14.30 19.01
N THR A 264 0.20 -13.72 19.43
CA THR A 264 1.15 -12.98 18.59
C THR A 264 1.94 -13.85 17.60
N ASN A 265 1.84 -15.18 17.69
CA ASN A 265 2.75 -16.09 17.02
C ASN A 265 2.01 -16.86 15.91
N VAL A 266 1.90 -16.22 14.76
CA VAL A 266 1.51 -16.89 13.51
C VAL A 266 2.65 -17.83 13.10
N THR A 267 2.37 -19.12 12.95
CA THR A 267 3.37 -20.07 12.44
C THR A 267 3.36 -20.10 10.91
N LEU A 268 4.47 -20.52 10.29
CA LEU A 268 4.52 -20.76 8.85
C LEU A 268 3.48 -21.80 8.40
N GLY A 269 3.20 -22.80 9.24
CA GLY A 269 2.18 -23.81 8.99
C GLY A 269 0.76 -23.23 8.93
N ASP A 270 0.43 -22.30 9.82
CA ASP A 270 -0.86 -21.58 9.79
C ASP A 270 -1.01 -20.76 8.50
N TRP A 271 0.07 -20.11 8.07
CA TRP A 271 0.09 -19.34 6.84
C TRP A 271 -0.08 -20.23 5.60
N LEU A 272 0.65 -21.34 5.52
CA LEU A 272 0.55 -22.32 4.43
C LEU A 272 -0.87 -22.92 4.36
N TRP A 273 -1.40 -23.34 5.50
CA TRP A 273 -2.75 -23.90 5.59
C TRP A 273 -3.81 -22.89 5.15
N CYS A 274 -3.74 -21.65 5.63
CA CYS A 274 -4.66 -20.58 5.23
C CYS A 274 -4.61 -20.33 3.72
N SER A 275 -3.41 -20.25 3.15
CA SER A 275 -3.21 -20.00 1.72
C SER A 275 -3.74 -21.15 0.87
N ALA A 276 -3.45 -22.39 1.25
CA ALA A 276 -3.96 -23.58 0.58
C ALA A 276 -5.50 -23.67 0.66
N MET A 277 -6.08 -23.42 1.85
CA MET A 277 -7.53 -23.43 2.05
C MET A 277 -8.25 -22.31 1.28
N ALA A 278 -7.63 -21.14 1.14
CA ALA A 278 -8.20 -20.02 0.41
C ALA A 278 -8.40 -20.34 -1.07
N ILE A 279 -7.51 -21.14 -1.66
CA ILE A 279 -7.58 -21.59 -3.05
C ILE A 279 -8.43 -22.85 -3.17
N ALA A 280 -8.15 -23.89 -2.38
CA ALA A 280 -8.77 -25.20 -2.54
C ALA A 280 -10.23 -25.25 -2.04
N ARG A 281 -10.56 -24.49 -0.99
CA ARG A 281 -11.87 -24.52 -0.33
C ARG A 281 -12.29 -23.11 0.12
N PRO A 282 -12.39 -22.12 -0.78
CA PRO A 282 -12.67 -20.72 -0.45
C PRO A 282 -13.95 -20.53 0.36
N THR A 283 -15.01 -21.28 0.03
CA THR A 283 -16.30 -21.22 0.73
C THR A 283 -16.16 -21.68 2.18
N ALA A 284 -15.46 -22.80 2.41
CA ALA A 284 -15.24 -23.33 3.75
C ALA A 284 -14.37 -22.38 4.59
N LEU A 285 -13.36 -21.76 3.98
CA LEU A 285 -12.58 -20.72 4.64
C LEU A 285 -13.44 -19.49 5.00
N GLY A 286 -14.24 -18.99 4.06
CA GLY A 286 -15.14 -17.85 4.27
C GLY A 286 -16.09 -18.04 5.44
N CYS A 287 -16.67 -19.24 5.58
CA CYS A 287 -17.52 -19.59 6.71
C CYS A 287 -16.77 -19.67 8.06
N ARG A 288 -15.44 -19.82 8.05
CA ARG A 288 -14.60 -19.86 9.25
C ARG A 288 -14.09 -18.47 9.66
N LEU A 289 -13.93 -17.54 8.71
CA LEU A 289 -13.42 -16.19 8.98
C LEU A 289 -14.42 -15.34 9.77
N ARG A 290 -13.92 -14.62 10.78
CA ARG A 290 -14.71 -13.76 11.67
C ARG A 290 -14.48 -12.29 11.34
N THR A 291 -15.54 -11.54 11.04
CA THR A 291 -15.48 -10.07 10.85
C THR A 291 -14.96 -9.30 12.07
N LEU A 292 -15.12 -9.88 13.27
CA LEU A 292 -14.87 -9.25 14.57
C LEU A 292 -13.56 -9.67 15.25
N SER A 293 -12.67 -10.41 14.57
CA SER A 293 -11.41 -10.85 15.18
C SER A 293 -10.53 -9.64 15.58
N PRO A 294 -9.91 -9.64 16.78
CA PRO A 294 -8.88 -8.67 17.11
C PRO A 294 -7.80 -8.65 16.02
N THR A 295 -7.31 -7.47 15.66
CA THR A 295 -6.35 -7.30 14.56
C THR A 295 -4.93 -7.79 14.89
N ARG A 296 -4.70 -8.31 16.11
CA ARG A 296 -3.38 -8.81 16.54
C ARG A 296 -3.03 -10.07 15.72
N GLY A 297 -1.94 -10.00 14.95
CA GLY A 297 -1.47 -11.06 14.05
C GLY A 297 -1.59 -10.74 12.55
N ARG A 298 -2.49 -9.83 12.16
CA ARG A 298 -2.69 -9.46 10.73
C ARG A 298 -1.46 -8.82 10.10
N GLY A 299 -0.75 -8.00 10.87
CA GLY A 299 0.48 -7.35 10.41
C GLY A 299 1.58 -8.35 10.05
N MET A 300 1.69 -9.46 10.79
CA MET A 300 2.68 -10.50 10.50
C MET A 300 2.32 -11.28 9.23
N PHE A 301 1.06 -11.64 9.05
CA PHE A 301 0.56 -12.23 7.80
C PHE A 301 0.83 -11.33 6.59
N LEU A 302 0.52 -10.03 6.73
CA LEU A 302 0.76 -9.05 5.68
C LEU A 302 2.26 -8.97 5.35
N LEU A 303 3.09 -8.79 6.37
CA LEU A 303 4.54 -8.68 6.22
C LEU A 303 5.13 -9.94 5.57
N LEU A 304 4.73 -11.14 6.03
CA LEU A 304 5.22 -12.40 5.47
C LEU A 304 4.87 -12.54 3.98
N ASN A 305 3.64 -12.20 3.58
CA ASN A 305 3.22 -12.22 2.17
C ASN A 305 4.05 -11.24 1.33
N LEU A 306 4.23 -10.00 1.81
CA LEU A 306 4.99 -8.98 1.08
C LEU A 306 6.48 -9.34 0.97
N THR A 307 7.08 -9.85 2.05
CA THR A 307 8.46 -10.32 2.03
C THR A 307 8.63 -11.48 1.06
N LEU A 308 7.69 -12.43 1.01
CA LEU A 308 7.76 -13.55 0.09
C LEU A 308 7.64 -13.10 -1.37
N VAL A 309 6.68 -12.22 -1.68
CA VAL A 309 6.55 -11.63 -3.02
C VAL A 309 7.81 -10.88 -3.43
N ALA A 310 8.35 -10.03 -2.54
CA ALA A 310 9.58 -9.29 -2.80
C ALA A 310 10.76 -10.24 -3.04
N ALA A 311 10.92 -11.29 -2.22
CA ALA A 311 11.98 -12.28 -2.40
C ALA A 311 11.86 -13.01 -3.75
N VAL A 312 10.66 -13.46 -4.14
CA VAL A 312 10.42 -14.10 -5.44
C VAL A 312 10.73 -13.16 -6.59
N ALA A 313 10.31 -11.90 -6.49
CA ALA A 313 10.56 -10.90 -7.53
C ALA A 313 12.06 -10.60 -7.65
N THR A 314 12.78 -10.46 -6.53
CA THR A 314 14.23 -10.28 -6.52
C THR A 314 14.93 -11.47 -7.19
N ILE A 315 14.56 -12.71 -6.87
CA ILE A 315 15.14 -13.91 -7.51
C ILE A 315 14.90 -13.89 -9.02
N GLY A 316 13.68 -13.58 -9.46
CA GLY A 316 13.34 -13.46 -10.87
C GLY A 316 14.17 -12.40 -11.60
N CYS A 317 14.31 -11.21 -11.01
CA CYS A 317 15.17 -10.15 -11.52
C CYS A 317 16.64 -10.57 -11.60
N THR A 318 17.17 -11.19 -10.55
CA THR A 318 18.57 -11.65 -10.51
C THR A 318 18.84 -12.70 -11.59
N LEU A 319 17.90 -13.62 -11.84
CA LEU A 319 18.03 -14.61 -12.90
C LEU A 319 18.07 -13.95 -14.29
N LEU A 320 17.17 -13.01 -14.58
CA LEU A 320 17.23 -12.25 -15.84
C LEU A 320 18.55 -11.48 -15.99
N TYR A 321 19.01 -10.85 -14.92
CA TYR A 321 20.27 -10.13 -14.93
C TYR A 321 21.46 -11.04 -15.26
N ILE A 322 21.52 -12.24 -14.64
CA ILE A 322 22.57 -13.22 -14.94
C ILE A 322 22.50 -13.67 -16.41
N LEU A 323 21.30 -13.87 -16.96
CA LEU A 323 21.14 -14.23 -18.37
C LEU A 323 21.61 -13.10 -19.30
N ALA A 324 21.27 -11.85 -18.98
CA ALA A 324 21.74 -10.68 -19.73
C ALA A 324 23.27 -10.50 -19.64
N MET A 325 23.87 -10.76 -18.48
CA MET A 325 25.34 -10.76 -18.30
C MET A 325 26.02 -11.78 -19.23
N ILE A 326 25.47 -13.00 -19.32
CA ILE A 326 26.02 -14.08 -20.16
C ILE A 326 26.00 -13.68 -21.63
N GLU A 327 24.96 -12.96 -22.06
CA GLU A 327 24.82 -12.47 -23.43
C GLU A 327 25.78 -11.32 -23.74
N ASN A 328 25.82 -10.27 -22.91
CA ASN A 328 26.48 -9.02 -23.25
C ASN A 328 27.95 -8.88 -22.83
N HIS A 329 28.54 -9.86 -22.12
CA HIS A 329 29.94 -9.89 -21.62
C HIS A 329 30.36 -8.74 -20.66
N HIS A 330 29.71 -7.57 -20.73
CA HIS A 330 29.89 -6.41 -19.84
C HIS A 330 28.58 -5.64 -19.77
N PRO A 331 27.64 -5.97 -18.85
CA PRO A 331 26.50 -5.09 -18.63
C PRO A 331 26.99 -3.79 -18.04
N ASP A 332 26.52 -2.69 -18.62
CA ASP A 332 26.75 -1.39 -18.03
C ASP A 332 25.93 -1.28 -16.74
N ALA A 333 26.38 -0.47 -15.78
CA ALA A 333 25.65 -0.26 -14.53
C ALA A 333 24.20 0.25 -14.77
N GLU A 334 23.97 0.86 -15.93
CA GLU A 334 22.67 1.30 -16.43
C GLU A 334 21.70 0.13 -16.67
N ASP A 335 22.21 -1.07 -17.00
CA ASP A 335 21.39 -2.27 -17.22
C ASP A 335 20.88 -2.88 -15.89
N ILE A 336 21.58 -2.68 -14.77
CA ILE A 336 21.24 -3.26 -13.46
C ILE A 336 19.97 -2.64 -12.87
N VAL A 337 19.75 -1.35 -13.14
CA VAL A 337 18.77 -0.53 -12.44
C VAL A 337 17.32 -0.87 -12.81
N PRO A 338 16.96 -1.08 -14.08
CA PRO A 338 15.64 -1.59 -14.46
C PRO A 338 15.28 -2.90 -13.76
N PHE A 339 16.25 -3.78 -13.49
CA PHE A 339 16.00 -5.06 -12.80
C PHE A 339 15.65 -4.84 -11.32
N LEU A 340 16.41 -4.02 -10.59
CA LEU A 340 16.09 -3.72 -9.18
C LEU A 340 14.74 -2.99 -9.03
N LEU A 341 14.42 -2.11 -9.98
CA LEU A 341 13.13 -1.43 -10.07
C LEU A 341 11.98 -2.43 -10.24
N ASN A 342 12.12 -3.40 -11.15
CA ASN A 342 11.07 -4.38 -11.42
C ASN A 342 10.71 -5.25 -10.21
N ALA A 343 11.67 -5.58 -9.35
CA ALA A 343 11.39 -6.33 -8.12
C ALA A 343 10.51 -5.51 -7.15
N SER A 344 10.87 -4.23 -6.97
CA SER A 344 10.15 -3.29 -6.10
C SER A 344 8.76 -2.99 -6.64
N ILE A 345 8.64 -2.78 -7.95
CA ILE A 345 7.35 -2.59 -8.64
C ILE A 345 6.47 -3.82 -8.49
N SER A 346 7.02 -5.04 -8.64
CA SER A 346 6.25 -6.28 -8.48
C SER A 346 5.66 -6.40 -7.07
N ALA A 347 6.45 -6.10 -6.04
CA ALA A 347 5.98 -6.10 -4.66
C ALA A 347 4.90 -5.03 -4.41
N LEU A 348 5.07 -3.83 -4.98
CA LEU A 348 4.08 -2.76 -4.95
C LEU A 348 2.77 -3.18 -5.65
N ILE A 349 2.84 -3.75 -6.85
CA ILE A 349 1.67 -4.21 -7.61
C ILE A 349 0.91 -5.28 -6.83
N ALA A 350 1.61 -6.27 -6.28
CA ALA A 350 0.99 -7.30 -5.45
C ALA A 350 0.32 -6.72 -4.21
N TRP A 351 0.98 -5.76 -3.54
CA TRP A 351 0.40 -5.02 -2.42
C TRP A 351 -0.86 -4.27 -2.84
N MET A 352 -0.82 -3.51 -3.93
CA MET A 352 -1.96 -2.77 -4.47
C MET A 352 -3.12 -3.70 -4.83
N ILE A 353 -2.86 -4.84 -5.45
CA ILE A 353 -3.86 -5.85 -5.79
C ILE A 353 -4.53 -6.38 -4.52
N MET A 354 -3.77 -6.73 -3.50
CA MET A 354 -4.29 -7.20 -2.22
C MET A 354 -5.21 -6.15 -1.58
N LEU A 355 -4.75 -4.90 -1.49
CA LEU A 355 -5.50 -3.81 -0.86
C LEU A 355 -6.78 -3.46 -1.63
N ALA A 356 -6.64 -3.26 -2.95
CA ALA A 356 -7.72 -2.85 -3.82
C ALA A 356 -8.78 -3.93 -3.94
N SER A 357 -8.37 -5.20 -4.08
CA SER A 357 -9.31 -6.32 -4.15
C SER A 357 -10.15 -6.44 -2.88
N ALA A 358 -9.56 -6.29 -1.69
CA ALA A 358 -10.31 -6.29 -0.43
C ALA A 358 -11.37 -5.17 -0.39
N SER A 359 -11.02 -3.98 -0.88
CA SER A 359 -11.92 -2.82 -0.89
C SER A 359 -13.01 -2.92 -1.95
N VAL A 360 -12.66 -3.37 -3.17
CA VAL A 360 -13.60 -3.65 -4.26
C VAL A 360 -14.62 -4.70 -3.82
N VAL A 361 -14.14 -5.88 -3.40
CA VAL A 361 -15.00 -7.01 -3.03
C VAL A 361 -15.83 -6.69 -1.79
N GLY A 362 -15.22 -6.09 -0.77
CA GLY A 362 -15.93 -5.70 0.45
C GLY A 362 -17.00 -4.63 0.20
N THR A 363 -16.73 -3.66 -0.66
CA THR A 363 -17.72 -2.62 -1.04
C THR A 363 -18.83 -3.21 -1.90
N SER A 364 -18.49 -4.04 -2.89
CA SER A 364 -19.47 -4.73 -3.73
C SER A 364 -20.40 -5.63 -2.91
N ALA A 365 -19.83 -6.45 -2.03
CA ALA A 365 -20.60 -7.32 -1.15
C ALA A 365 -21.48 -6.51 -0.18
N ARG A 366 -21.03 -5.32 0.26
CA ARG A 366 -21.87 -4.39 1.02
C ARG A 366 -23.04 -3.87 0.21
N ILE A 367 -22.85 -3.47 -1.03
CA ILE A 367 -23.94 -2.97 -1.89
C ILE A 367 -25.01 -4.07 -2.04
N GLY A 368 -24.59 -5.31 -2.29
CA GLY A 368 -25.53 -6.42 -2.47
C GLY A 368 -26.21 -6.92 -1.18
N THR A 369 -25.52 -6.89 -0.04
CA THR A 369 -26.06 -7.45 1.23
C THR A 369 -26.56 -6.39 2.21
N LYS A 370 -26.28 -5.11 1.96
CA LYS A 370 -26.41 -3.99 2.91
C LYS A 370 -25.58 -4.15 4.20
N ARG A 371 -24.69 -5.15 4.29
CA ARG A 371 -23.84 -5.44 5.46
C ARG A 371 -22.40 -4.97 5.25
N ASN A 372 -21.71 -4.61 6.33
CA ASN A 372 -20.29 -4.25 6.22
C ASN A 372 -19.39 -5.51 6.22
N LEU A 373 -19.12 -6.04 5.03
CA LEU A 373 -18.27 -7.22 4.83
C LEU A 373 -16.79 -6.88 4.53
N LEU A 374 -16.40 -5.60 4.63
CA LEU A 374 -15.02 -5.16 4.43
C LEU A 374 -14.00 -5.89 5.33
N PRO A 375 -14.23 -6.09 6.64
CA PRO A 375 -13.26 -6.80 7.49
C PRO A 375 -13.09 -8.28 7.11
N LEU A 376 -14.13 -8.87 6.51
CA LEU A 376 -14.11 -10.24 6.01
C LEU A 376 -13.32 -10.31 4.70
N ALA A 377 -13.58 -9.39 3.76
CA ALA A 377 -12.83 -9.29 2.52
C ALA A 377 -11.34 -9.05 2.78
N MET A 378 -11.00 -8.16 3.71
CA MET A 378 -9.60 -7.96 4.12
C MET A 378 -8.97 -9.26 4.66
N GLN A 379 -9.65 -10.01 5.52
CA GLN A 379 -9.13 -11.29 6.02
C GLN A 379 -8.98 -12.34 4.93
N GLY A 380 -9.97 -12.46 4.04
CA GLY A 380 -9.88 -13.34 2.88
C GLY A 380 -8.69 -12.98 1.99
N SER A 381 -8.44 -11.68 1.80
CA SER A 381 -7.33 -11.17 1.03
C SER A 381 -5.98 -11.53 1.67
N LEU A 382 -5.84 -11.40 3.00
CA LEU A 382 -4.63 -11.87 3.69
C LEU A 382 -4.39 -13.38 3.53
N CYS A 383 -5.44 -14.20 3.62
CA CYS A 383 -5.33 -15.63 3.41
C CYS A 383 -4.97 -15.96 1.96
N LEU A 384 -5.41 -15.17 0.98
CA LEU A 384 -5.01 -15.33 -0.42
C LEU A 384 -3.61 -14.78 -0.72
N GLY A 385 -2.89 -14.18 0.23
CA GLY A 385 -1.58 -13.60 -0.03
C GLY A 385 -0.54 -14.59 -0.57
N GLY A 386 -0.59 -15.87 -0.16
CA GLY A 386 0.29 -16.90 -0.73
C GLY A 386 0.06 -17.15 -2.24
N MET A 387 -1.16 -16.91 -2.72
CA MET A 387 -1.47 -16.95 -4.15
C MET A 387 -0.72 -15.87 -4.93
N LEU A 388 -0.53 -14.67 -4.35
CA LEU A 388 0.23 -13.59 -4.99
C LEU A 388 1.68 -13.99 -5.20
N ALA A 389 2.33 -14.59 -4.19
CA ALA A 389 3.71 -15.07 -4.35
C ALA A 389 3.85 -16.13 -5.45
N ILE A 390 2.90 -17.06 -5.54
CA ILE A 390 2.87 -18.08 -6.62
C ILE A 390 2.72 -17.42 -7.98
N TRP A 391 1.80 -16.46 -8.13
CA TRP A 391 1.62 -15.76 -9.40
C TRP A 391 2.78 -14.86 -9.77
N THR A 392 3.42 -14.21 -8.79
CA THR A 392 4.68 -13.49 -9.02
C THR A 392 5.75 -14.44 -9.54
N ALA A 393 5.88 -15.64 -8.97
CA ALA A 393 6.83 -16.64 -9.46
C ALA A 393 6.50 -17.07 -10.90
N ILE A 394 5.23 -17.36 -11.20
CA ILE A 394 4.78 -17.71 -12.57
C ILE A 394 5.09 -16.59 -13.55
N GLY A 395 4.79 -15.33 -13.19
CA GLY A 395 5.08 -14.17 -14.04
C GLY A 395 6.57 -14.04 -14.36
N TRP A 396 7.43 -14.18 -13.35
CA TRP A 396 8.88 -14.17 -13.56
C TRP A 396 9.37 -15.36 -14.39
N CYS A 397 8.84 -16.56 -14.18
CA CYS A 397 9.16 -17.71 -15.02
C CYS A 397 8.76 -17.48 -16.49
N VAL A 398 7.60 -16.86 -16.75
CA VAL A 398 7.16 -16.50 -18.11
C VAL A 398 8.11 -15.47 -18.71
N VAL A 399 8.45 -14.40 -18.00
CA VAL A 399 9.36 -13.36 -18.51
C VAL A 399 10.75 -13.95 -18.81
N VAL A 400 11.30 -14.77 -17.90
CA VAL A 400 12.59 -15.47 -18.11
C VAL A 400 12.52 -16.41 -19.31
N ALA A 401 11.46 -17.21 -19.43
CA ALA A 401 11.31 -18.11 -20.56
C ALA A 401 11.24 -17.35 -21.90
N LEU A 402 10.52 -16.23 -21.94
CA LEU A 402 10.44 -15.38 -23.13
C LEU A 402 11.78 -14.72 -23.48
N TYR A 403 12.54 -14.29 -22.46
CA TYR A 403 13.91 -13.81 -22.64
C TYR A 403 14.78 -14.87 -23.31
N VAL A 404 14.83 -16.08 -22.74
CA VAL A 404 15.60 -17.19 -23.30
C VAL A 404 15.15 -17.53 -24.72
N LEU A 405 13.84 -17.60 -24.98
CA LEU A 405 13.32 -17.97 -26.30
C LEU A 405 13.68 -16.94 -27.38
N PHE A 406 13.57 -15.65 -27.08
CA PHE A 406 13.77 -14.60 -28.08
C PHE A 406 15.23 -14.20 -28.26
N ASP A 407 16.01 -14.21 -27.17
CA ASP A 407 17.38 -13.67 -27.19
C ASP A 407 18.44 -14.76 -27.33
N ILE A 408 18.25 -15.88 -26.63
CA ILE A 408 19.23 -16.97 -26.66
C ILE A 408 18.94 -17.94 -27.81
N ILE A 409 17.66 -18.22 -28.08
CA ILE A 409 17.25 -19.18 -29.12
C ILE A 409 16.95 -18.45 -30.46
N GLU A 410 17.02 -17.12 -30.50
CA GLU A 410 16.75 -16.28 -31.67
C GLU A 410 15.39 -16.56 -32.34
N LEU A 411 14.35 -16.95 -31.59
CA LEU A 411 13.01 -17.05 -32.16
C LEU A 411 12.52 -15.66 -32.54
N ARG A 412 12.58 -15.32 -33.84
CA ARG A 412 12.13 -14.03 -34.38
C ARG A 412 10.60 -13.99 -34.45
N PRO A 413 9.88 -13.41 -33.47
CA PRO A 413 8.41 -13.48 -33.40
C PRO A 413 7.79 -12.72 -34.56
N ARG A 414 8.51 -11.70 -35.05
CA ARG A 414 8.11 -10.84 -36.16
C ARG A 414 7.84 -11.61 -37.45
N GLN A 415 8.58 -12.70 -37.71
CA GLN A 415 8.35 -13.52 -38.90
C GLN A 415 7.14 -14.44 -38.76
N ALA A 416 6.83 -14.87 -37.53
CA ALA A 416 5.69 -15.74 -37.30
C ALA A 416 4.38 -14.95 -37.20
N TRP A 417 4.33 -13.91 -36.36
CA TRP A 417 3.08 -13.30 -35.87
C TRP A 417 2.99 -11.78 -36.11
N GLY A 418 4.02 -11.15 -36.67
CA GLY A 418 3.99 -9.72 -37.03
C GLY A 418 4.08 -8.71 -35.87
N PHE A 419 4.26 -9.18 -34.63
CA PHE A 419 4.47 -8.29 -33.48
C PHE A 419 5.96 -8.01 -33.26
N ASP A 420 6.27 -6.78 -32.84
CA ASP A 420 7.60 -6.43 -32.35
C ASP A 420 7.88 -7.10 -31.00
N ARG A 421 9.15 -7.41 -30.75
CA ARG A 421 9.63 -8.11 -29.53
C ARG A 421 9.16 -7.41 -28.25
N GLU A 422 9.29 -6.09 -28.20
CA GLU A 422 8.91 -5.26 -27.06
C GLU A 422 7.41 -5.38 -26.73
N VAL A 423 6.55 -5.41 -27.76
CA VAL A 423 5.10 -5.56 -27.58
C VAL A 423 4.77 -6.92 -26.98
N PHE A 424 5.50 -7.97 -27.37
CA PHE A 424 5.30 -9.31 -26.81
C PHE A 424 5.70 -9.37 -25.33
N PHE A 425 6.88 -8.84 -24.98
CA PHE A 425 7.32 -8.75 -23.58
C PHE A 425 6.35 -7.92 -22.74
N PHE A 426 5.95 -6.75 -23.22
CA PHE A 426 4.98 -5.91 -22.55
C PHE A 426 3.64 -6.63 -22.34
N THR A 427 3.15 -7.32 -23.36
CA THR A 427 1.89 -8.08 -23.27
C THR A 427 1.99 -9.23 -22.27
N ALA A 428 3.11 -9.95 -22.21
CA ALA A 428 3.32 -11.01 -21.23
C ALA A 428 3.46 -10.46 -19.80
N MET A 429 4.19 -9.35 -19.65
CA MET A 429 4.36 -8.64 -18.38
C MET A 429 3.07 -8.02 -17.86
N LEU A 430 2.16 -7.56 -18.74
CA LEU A 430 0.88 -6.99 -18.35
C LEU A 430 -0.22 -8.06 -18.20
N GLY A 431 -0.24 -9.05 -19.09
CA GLY A 431 -1.23 -10.11 -19.11
C GLY A 431 -1.19 -10.95 -17.83
N THR A 432 0.00 -11.25 -17.31
CA THR A 432 0.14 -12.06 -16.10
C THR A 432 -0.46 -11.38 -14.85
N PRO A 433 -0.14 -10.11 -14.52
CA PRO A 433 -0.81 -9.35 -13.47
C PRO A 433 -2.32 -9.20 -13.65
N VAL A 434 -2.81 -9.04 -14.88
CA VAL A 434 -4.27 -8.96 -15.14
C VAL A 434 -4.96 -10.28 -14.80
N LEU A 435 -4.41 -11.41 -15.26
CA LEU A 435 -4.93 -12.74 -14.91
C LEU A 435 -4.83 -13.02 -13.40
N MET A 436 -3.74 -12.60 -12.77
CA MET A 436 -3.58 -12.64 -11.32
C MET A 436 -4.67 -11.84 -10.61
N LEU A 437 -4.92 -10.58 -11.02
CA LEU A 437 -5.95 -9.73 -10.43
C LEU A 437 -7.35 -10.36 -10.57
N LEU A 438 -7.71 -10.84 -11.77
CA LEU A 438 -9.02 -11.44 -12.02
C LEU A 438 -9.23 -12.72 -11.19
N SER A 439 -8.25 -13.60 -11.16
CA SER A 439 -8.31 -14.82 -10.35
C SER A 439 -8.36 -14.49 -8.85
N TYR A 440 -7.57 -13.52 -8.38
CA TYR A 440 -7.57 -13.06 -7.00
C TYR A 440 -8.94 -12.48 -6.58
N LEU A 441 -9.54 -11.62 -7.40
CA LEU A 441 -10.89 -11.08 -7.20
C LEU A 441 -11.95 -12.19 -7.14
N TYR A 442 -11.86 -13.18 -8.02
CA TYR A 442 -12.78 -14.32 -8.04
C TYR A 442 -12.74 -15.11 -6.73
N TRP A 443 -11.56 -15.56 -6.30
CA TRP A 443 -11.44 -16.33 -5.05
C TRP A 443 -11.81 -15.51 -3.83
N LEU A 444 -11.41 -14.24 -3.80
CA LEU A 444 -11.74 -13.33 -2.72
C LEU A 444 -13.26 -13.08 -2.62
N GLY A 445 -13.92 -12.94 -3.77
CA GLY A 445 -15.36 -12.88 -3.88
C GLY A 445 -16.00 -14.11 -3.25
N ARG A 446 -15.56 -15.32 -3.65
CA ARG A 446 -16.08 -16.59 -3.10
C ARG A 446 -15.94 -16.67 -1.58
N ILE A 447 -14.78 -16.32 -1.03
CA ILE A 447 -14.54 -16.29 0.42
C ILE A 447 -15.48 -15.30 1.12
N THR A 448 -15.55 -14.07 0.61
CA THR A 448 -16.33 -12.98 1.22
C THR A 448 -17.83 -13.26 1.19
N TRP A 449 -18.34 -13.74 0.06
CA TRP A 449 -19.75 -14.05 -0.10
C TRP A 449 -20.18 -15.28 0.71
N ALA A 450 -19.30 -16.26 0.91
CA ALA A 450 -19.58 -17.40 1.78
C ALA A 450 -19.67 -16.97 3.25
N GLY A 451 -18.74 -16.14 3.72
CA GLY A 451 -18.74 -15.66 5.11
C GLY A 451 -19.87 -14.69 5.46
N ARG A 452 -20.69 -14.23 4.49
CA ARG A 452 -21.86 -13.37 4.75
C ARG A 452 -22.89 -14.03 5.68
N TYR A 453 -23.02 -15.35 5.60
CA TYR A 453 -23.95 -16.11 6.43
C TYR A 453 -23.36 -16.32 7.82
N ALA A 454 -22.08 -16.67 7.92
CA ALA A 454 -21.41 -16.89 9.19
C ALA A 454 -21.26 -15.64 10.09
N ASN A 455 -21.51 -14.44 9.56
CA ASN A 455 -21.36 -13.15 10.26
C ASN A 455 -22.70 -12.36 10.34
N GLN A 456 -23.82 -13.06 10.51
CA GLN A 456 -25.08 -12.46 10.98
C GLN A 456 -25.03 -12.05 12.46
#